data_AF-A0A8J5R0K6-F1
#
_entry.id   AF-A0A8J5R0K6-F1
#
_cell.length_a   1.000
_cell.length_b   1.000
_cell.length_c   1.000
_cell.angle_alpha   90.00
_cell.angle_beta   90.00
_cell.angle_gamma   90.00
#
_symmetry.space_group_name_H-M   'P 1'
#
loop_
_entity.id
_entity.type
_entity.pdbx_description
1 polymer ?
#
loop_
_entity_poly.entity_id
_entity_poly.type
_entity_poly.pdbx_seq_one_letter_code
_entity_poly.pdbx_strand_id
1 'polypeptide(L)'
;MSGETTSCYIYTEDNLHAPIFLPNKKEVIVGRSSDTKITDSKCSREQVRLSAHYYEKCIIVEQLGKKSSGLNGVKTQKNQKYTAKHGDTLELLYGLYRHKFEFIPPPSDDTLTTSAHTAESSNEKKALVRQKRSFDSDSDDDLILDRKKMKNSNVSDNNSDRAQSSKTSSKVSTEVSENSKYKWQTINGSLFIMTSSNCEAKSKIAGYDLDNTLITTKSGYVFPQNESDWKILYPNIPKKLKELMGNGFKIVVFTNQNGIESGKTNITEFKRKIEAVTEKLDLPLQVFVSGSRDLNRKPLIGMWQHLAEHENDGVEIDYSTSFFVGDAAGRPKNWMLKAKKDHSSADRLFAINLGVKFQTPEEHFLGYGKAKFEMPKFDPRKPINQSVFEPSDSLNSSSGLEVILMVGGPGSGKSFVVENYLKTYVHVNRDKLGSWQKCIALMEKSLNDGKSVIIDNTNPDLASRKRFIDVAVNKKVPIRCFIMTTTPEHAKHNNKFRELTDKNHTVVSNIIINSYYKNFVQPKKDEGYSQLVKVNFVPKFKSEANRKLYSMYLLEK
;
A
#
# COMPACT_ATOMS: atom_id res chain seq x y z
N MET A 1 15.33 -1.91 47.73
CA MET A 1 15.17 -0.44 47.63
C MET A 1 15.12 -0.10 46.15
N SER A 2 13.96 0.24 45.61
CA SER A 2 13.88 0.82 44.26
C SER A 2 14.64 2.15 44.31
N GLY A 3 15.77 2.26 43.63
CA GLY A 3 16.52 3.52 43.59
C GLY A 3 15.63 4.65 43.07
N GLU A 4 15.69 5.82 43.69
CA GLU A 4 15.04 7.01 43.15
C GLU A 4 15.60 7.25 41.74
N THR A 5 14.70 7.47 40.78
CA THR A 5 15.08 7.80 39.41
C THR A 5 15.91 9.09 39.41
N THR A 6 17.15 9.01 38.93
CA THR A 6 18.11 10.12 38.95
C THR A 6 18.20 10.83 37.60
N SER A 7 17.78 10.20 36.51
CA SER A 7 17.81 10.79 35.18
C SER A 7 16.73 10.23 34.24
N CYS A 8 16.38 10.99 33.20
CA CYS A 8 15.47 10.59 32.15
C CYS A 8 15.98 11.04 30.78
N TYR A 9 15.78 10.22 29.76
CA TYR A 9 16.23 10.47 28.40
C TYR A 9 15.17 10.08 27.37
N ILE A 10 15.26 10.67 26.18
CA ILE A 10 14.73 10.05 24.96
C ILE A 10 15.89 9.57 24.09
N TYR A 11 15.77 8.37 23.54
CA TYR A 11 16.78 7.77 22.68
C TYR A 11 16.14 7.03 21.51
N THR A 12 16.92 6.75 20.48
CA THR A 12 16.50 5.97 19.32
C THR A 12 17.15 4.58 19.42
N GLU A 13 16.40 3.51 19.13
CA GLU A 13 16.93 2.13 19.28
C GLU A 13 18.05 1.82 18.27
N ASP A 14 18.09 2.53 17.15
CA ASP A 14 19.13 2.47 16.13
C ASP A 14 20.34 3.39 16.41
N ASN A 15 20.35 4.08 17.57
CA ASN A 15 21.39 5.03 17.98
C ASN A 15 21.65 6.12 16.92
N LEU A 16 20.59 6.61 16.26
CA LEU A 16 20.67 7.65 15.24
C LEU A 16 21.34 8.94 15.75
N HIS A 17 21.19 9.23 17.05
CA HIS A 17 21.82 10.34 17.74
C HIS A 17 22.03 10.02 19.22
N ALA A 18 22.83 10.84 19.90
CA ALA A 18 23.04 10.74 21.33
C ALA A 18 21.71 10.92 22.11
N PRO A 19 21.47 10.19 23.21
CA PRO A 19 20.27 10.36 24.03
C PRO A 19 20.07 11.81 24.48
N ILE A 20 18.84 12.30 24.36
CA ILE A 20 18.48 13.67 24.73
C ILE A 20 17.97 13.65 26.16
N PHE A 21 18.67 14.37 27.04
CA PHE A 21 18.34 14.45 28.47
C PHE A 21 17.06 15.24 28.72
N LEU A 22 16.19 14.72 29.59
CA LEU A 22 14.96 15.34 30.06
C LEU A 22 15.08 15.67 31.56
N PRO A 23 15.41 16.92 31.94
CA PRO A 23 15.56 17.28 33.34
C PRO A 23 14.21 17.23 34.09
N ASN A 24 14.26 16.85 35.37
CA ASN A 24 13.07 16.78 36.22
C ASN A 24 12.33 18.13 36.28
N LYS A 25 11.03 18.11 35.97
CA LYS A 25 10.08 19.24 35.95
C LYS A 25 10.54 20.42 35.08
N LYS A 26 11.40 20.21 34.09
CA LYS A 26 11.76 21.21 33.07
C LYS A 26 11.19 20.83 31.72
N GLU A 27 10.85 21.84 30.93
CA GLU A 27 10.36 21.66 29.56
C GLU A 27 11.53 21.55 28.59
N VAL A 28 11.51 20.52 27.74
CA VAL A 28 12.47 20.31 26.64
C VAL A 28 11.69 20.26 25.35
N ILE A 29 12.03 21.15 24.41
CA ILE A 29 11.42 21.17 23.08
C ILE A 29 12.25 20.28 22.15
N VAL A 30 11.58 19.32 21.51
CA VAL A 30 12.21 18.35 20.62
C VAL A 30 11.50 18.38 19.27
N GLY A 31 12.29 18.32 18.21
CA GLY A 31 11.79 18.34 16.83
C GLY A 31 12.94 18.19 15.84
N ARG A 32 12.77 18.74 14.64
CA ARG A 32 13.80 18.77 13.60
C ARG A 32 14.99 19.62 14.05
N SER A 33 16.11 18.98 14.40
CA SER A 33 17.33 19.67 14.83
C SER A 33 18.59 18.86 14.50
N SER A 34 19.75 19.47 14.73
CA SER A 34 21.05 18.78 14.69
C SER A 34 21.14 17.64 15.72
N ASP A 35 20.38 17.75 16.80
CA ASP A 35 20.45 16.83 17.94
C ASP A 35 19.65 15.56 17.65
N THR A 36 18.48 15.69 17.01
CA THR A 36 17.68 14.53 16.56
C THR A 36 18.14 13.94 15.22
N LYS A 37 19.04 14.63 14.52
CA LYS A 37 19.46 14.33 13.12
C LYS A 37 18.32 14.29 12.11
N ILE A 38 17.14 14.77 12.48
CA ILE A 38 15.99 14.86 11.59
C ILE A 38 16.20 16.07 10.69
N THR A 39 16.14 15.84 9.37
CA THR A 39 16.21 16.89 8.34
C THR A 39 14.87 17.12 7.64
N ASP A 40 13.88 16.25 7.87
CA ASP A 40 12.54 16.32 7.26
C ASP A 40 11.79 17.57 7.68
N SER A 41 11.53 18.45 6.71
CA SER A 41 10.83 19.72 6.89
C SER A 41 9.38 19.60 7.35
N LYS A 42 8.78 18.40 7.29
CA LYS A 42 7.46 18.13 7.87
C LYS A 42 7.48 18.06 9.39
N CYS A 43 8.63 17.73 9.97
CA CYS A 43 8.84 17.76 11.42
C CYS A 43 9.18 19.21 11.81
N SER A 44 8.36 19.81 12.66
CA SER A 44 8.64 21.15 13.18
C SER A 44 9.97 21.15 13.93
N ARG A 45 10.70 22.26 13.95
CA ARG A 45 11.84 22.41 14.88
C ARG A 45 11.37 22.32 16.33
N GLU A 46 10.13 22.76 16.57
CA GLU A 46 9.40 22.66 17.83
C GLU A 46 8.23 21.71 17.62
N GLN A 47 8.50 20.40 17.61
CA GLN A 47 7.50 19.40 17.27
C GLN A 47 6.70 18.95 18.50
N VAL A 48 7.42 18.68 19.58
CA VAL A 48 6.83 18.35 20.87
C VAL A 48 7.56 19.09 21.99
N ARG A 49 6.84 19.30 23.08
CA ARG A 49 7.38 19.71 24.36
C ARG A 49 7.26 18.53 25.33
N LEU A 50 8.36 18.20 25.97
CA LEU A 50 8.48 17.10 26.90
C LEU A 50 8.80 17.64 28.30
N SER A 51 8.18 17.09 29.34
CA SER A 51 8.57 17.36 30.72
C SER A 51 8.55 16.07 31.53
N ALA A 52 9.71 15.67 32.06
CA ALA A 52 9.85 14.46 32.85
C ALA A 52 9.60 14.75 34.34
N HIS A 53 8.85 13.86 34.99
CA HIS A 53 8.47 13.93 36.39
C HIS A 53 9.01 12.69 37.11
N TYR A 54 10.14 12.84 37.80
CA TYR A 54 10.90 11.68 38.30
C TYR A 54 10.21 10.98 39.48
N TYR A 55 9.54 11.76 40.33
CA TYR A 55 8.78 11.21 41.47
C TYR A 55 7.54 10.46 41.00
N GLU A 56 6.78 11.05 40.07
CA GLU A 56 5.58 10.48 39.47
C GLU A 56 5.88 9.43 38.38
N LYS A 57 7.15 9.24 38.04
CA LYS A 57 7.66 8.27 37.04
C LYS A 57 6.97 8.40 35.68
N CYS A 58 6.72 9.63 35.24
CA CYS A 58 6.01 9.89 33.99
C CYS A 58 6.61 11.07 33.20
N ILE A 59 6.27 11.15 31.92
CA ILE A 59 6.65 12.24 31.02
C ILE A 59 5.38 12.85 30.44
N ILE A 60 5.25 14.17 30.53
CA ILE A 60 4.19 14.90 29.85
C ILE A 60 4.65 15.23 28.44
N VAL A 61 3.86 14.84 27.45
CA VAL A 61 4.10 15.05 26.02
C VAL A 61 3.03 16.01 25.50
N GLU A 62 3.43 17.17 25.01
CA GLU A 62 2.55 18.15 24.37
C GLU A 62 2.99 18.36 22.90
N GLN A 63 2.08 18.17 21.95
CA GLN A 63 2.40 18.43 20.54
C GLN A 63 2.29 19.92 20.24
N LEU A 64 3.39 20.53 19.76
CA LEU A 64 3.44 21.91 19.30
C LEU A 64 3.37 22.03 17.78
N GLY A 65 3.93 21.05 17.06
CA GLY A 65 4.00 21.05 15.60
C GLY A 65 2.64 20.95 14.90
N LYS A 66 2.54 21.49 13.67
CA LYS A 66 1.33 21.42 12.83
C LYS A 66 1.03 19.98 12.38
N LYS A 67 2.06 19.18 12.09
CA LYS A 67 1.92 17.76 11.75
C LYS A 67 1.85 16.95 13.04
N SER A 68 1.00 15.93 13.07
CA SER A 68 0.80 15.14 14.27
C SER A 68 2.02 14.32 14.65
N SER A 69 2.30 14.27 15.95
CA SER A 69 3.19 13.28 16.56
C SER A 69 2.40 11.99 16.86
N GLY A 70 3.10 10.97 17.35
CA GLY A 70 2.49 9.76 17.89
C GLY A 70 3.03 9.43 19.28
N LEU A 71 2.21 8.79 20.09
CA LEU A 71 2.62 8.17 21.35
C LEU A 71 2.06 6.75 21.36
N ASN A 72 2.93 5.75 21.45
CA ASN A 72 2.58 4.32 21.39
C ASN A 72 1.70 3.95 20.17
N GLY A 73 1.98 4.52 19.00
CA GLY A 73 1.18 4.29 17.79
C GLY A 73 -0.16 5.02 17.74
N VAL A 74 -0.49 5.84 18.75
CA VAL A 74 -1.70 6.69 18.79
C VAL A 74 -1.33 8.11 18.40
N LYS A 75 -2.11 8.69 17.48
CA LYS A 75 -1.86 10.03 16.95
C LYS A 75 -2.24 11.10 17.98
N THR A 76 -1.33 12.04 18.24
CA THR A 76 -1.58 13.15 19.17
C THR A 76 -2.29 14.33 18.49
N GLN A 77 -2.92 15.18 19.30
CA GLN A 77 -3.55 16.44 18.89
C GLN A 77 -2.69 17.62 19.33
N LYS A 78 -2.67 18.66 18.50
CA LYS A 78 -1.90 19.89 18.76
C LYS A 78 -2.43 20.57 20.03
N ASN A 79 -1.52 21.01 20.90
CA ASN A 79 -1.79 21.66 22.20
C ASN A 79 -2.56 20.78 23.20
N GLN A 80 -2.62 19.46 22.98
CA GLN A 80 -3.12 18.51 23.96
C GLN A 80 -1.94 17.83 24.66
N LYS A 81 -2.06 17.67 25.98
CA LYS A 81 -1.07 16.98 26.82
C LYS A 81 -1.41 15.50 26.96
N TYR A 82 -0.40 14.66 26.87
CA TYR A 82 -0.45 13.21 27.05
C TYR A 82 0.56 12.80 28.11
N THR A 83 0.33 11.66 28.76
CA THR A 83 1.26 11.10 29.75
C THR A 83 1.89 9.84 29.20
N ALA A 84 3.22 9.77 29.23
CA ALA A 84 4.05 8.64 28.85
C ALA A 84 4.79 8.08 30.08
N LYS A 85 5.23 6.83 30.00
CA LYS A 85 5.99 6.09 31.03
C LYS A 85 7.33 5.59 30.49
N HIS A 86 8.13 5.00 31.37
CA HIS A 86 9.33 4.25 30.97
C HIS A 86 9.02 3.23 29.86
N GLY A 87 9.83 3.19 28.81
CA GLY A 87 9.68 2.27 27.67
C GLY A 87 8.65 2.68 26.61
N ASP A 88 7.80 3.69 26.88
CA ASP A 88 6.86 4.20 25.89
C ASP A 88 7.59 4.81 24.68
N THR A 89 6.95 4.74 23.52
CA THR A 89 7.50 5.19 22.25
C THR A 89 6.85 6.50 21.80
N LEU A 90 7.66 7.54 21.70
CA LEU A 90 7.32 8.81 21.05
C LEU A 90 7.68 8.76 19.56
N GLU A 91 6.76 9.16 18.70
CA GLU A 91 6.98 9.35 17.27
C GLU A 91 6.94 10.85 16.98
N LEU A 92 8.08 11.49 16.73
CA LEU A 92 8.10 12.95 16.52
C LEU A 92 7.21 13.37 15.33
N LEU A 93 7.12 12.52 14.31
CA LEU A 93 6.02 12.57 13.35
C LEU A 93 5.29 11.24 13.38
N TYR A 94 3.96 11.24 13.38
CA TYR A 94 3.17 10.01 13.41
C TYR A 94 3.59 9.01 12.33
N GLY A 95 4.05 7.83 12.75
CA GLY A 95 4.59 6.76 11.90
C GLY A 95 6.11 6.82 11.65
N LEU A 96 6.82 7.84 12.12
CA LEU A 96 8.22 8.15 11.80
C LEU A 96 9.00 8.65 13.04
N TYR A 97 10.33 8.61 12.98
CA TYR A 97 11.23 9.18 13.99
C TYR A 97 10.91 8.73 15.42
N ARG A 98 10.99 7.43 15.65
CA ARG A 98 10.66 6.77 16.92
C ARG A 98 11.74 7.00 17.95
N HIS A 99 11.35 7.40 19.14
CA HIS A 99 12.18 7.56 20.31
C HIS A 99 11.54 6.82 21.47
N LYS A 100 12.33 6.19 22.32
CA LYS A 100 11.87 5.60 23.57
C LYS A 100 12.20 6.50 24.75
N PHE A 101 11.31 6.50 25.74
CA PHE A 101 11.57 7.14 27.03
C PHE A 101 12.30 6.18 27.96
N GLU A 102 13.42 6.64 28.51
CA GLU A 102 14.20 5.89 29.49
C GLU A 102 14.29 6.68 30.79
N PHE A 103 14.10 5.99 31.91
CA PHE A 103 14.34 6.50 33.24
C PHE A 103 15.45 5.65 33.83
N ILE A 104 16.42 6.28 34.49
CA ILE A 104 17.59 5.61 35.05
C ILE A 104 17.72 6.00 36.53
N PRO A 105 17.74 5.03 37.46
CA PRO A 105 17.36 3.63 37.26
C PRO A 105 15.91 3.48 36.78
N PRO A 106 15.58 2.40 36.05
CA PRO A 106 14.21 2.15 35.61
C PRO A 106 13.28 2.00 36.82
N PRO A 107 12.05 2.53 36.76
CA PRO A 107 11.09 2.36 37.83
C PRO A 107 10.77 0.87 38.02
N SER A 108 10.86 0.38 39.26
CA SER A 108 10.47 -0.99 39.61
C SER A 108 8.99 -1.20 39.36
N ASP A 109 8.64 -2.22 38.57
CA ASP A 109 7.26 -2.70 38.40
C ASP A 109 6.75 -3.25 39.75
N ASP A 110 6.11 -2.39 40.54
CA ASP A 110 5.26 -2.81 41.64
C ASP A 110 3.87 -2.21 41.47
N THR A 111 2.88 -3.11 41.46
CA THR A 111 1.42 -2.94 41.46
C THR A 111 0.67 -2.81 40.13
N LEU A 112 0.26 -3.98 39.62
CA LEU A 112 -1.12 -4.21 39.17
C LEU A 112 -2.07 -4.05 40.37
N THR A 113 -2.95 -3.06 40.34
CA THR A 113 -4.27 -3.15 40.96
C THR A 113 -5.34 -2.48 40.10
N THR A 114 -6.36 -3.29 39.84
CA THR A 114 -7.69 -2.99 39.30
C THR A 114 -8.35 -1.77 39.94
N SER A 115 -8.93 -0.89 39.12
CA SER A 115 -10.25 -0.30 39.43
C SER A 115 -11.03 -0.01 38.15
N ALA A 116 -12.31 -0.38 38.22
CA ALA A 116 -13.30 -0.32 37.16
C ALA A 116 -13.76 1.12 36.89
N HIS A 117 -14.47 1.27 35.76
CA HIS A 117 -15.18 2.46 35.31
C HIS A 117 -15.84 3.32 36.40
N THR A 118 -15.72 4.64 36.26
CA THR A 118 -16.81 5.60 36.54
C THR A 118 -16.74 6.76 35.56
N ALA A 119 -17.78 6.86 34.74
CA ALA A 119 -18.26 8.14 34.27
C ALA A 119 -19.13 8.71 35.39
N GLU A 120 -18.87 9.93 35.85
CA GLU A 120 -19.86 10.71 36.57
C GLU A 120 -19.80 12.17 36.14
N SER A 121 -21.00 12.64 35.79
CA SER A 121 -21.35 13.99 35.39
C SER A 121 -21.61 14.88 36.60
N SER A 122 -21.33 16.18 36.47
CA SER A 122 -22.12 17.20 37.15
C SER A 122 -22.34 18.39 36.22
N ASN A 123 -23.60 18.54 35.81
CA ASN A 123 -24.17 19.69 35.14
C ASN A 123 -24.11 20.93 36.01
N GLU A 124 -23.74 22.08 35.45
CA GLU A 124 -24.47 23.33 35.69
C GLU A 124 -24.70 24.09 34.39
N LYS A 125 -25.96 24.51 34.23
CA LYS A 125 -26.56 25.15 33.06
C LYS A 125 -26.08 26.60 32.93
N LYS A 126 -25.78 27.03 31.70
CA LYS A 126 -26.27 28.31 31.17
C LYS A 126 -26.35 28.23 29.64
N ALA A 127 -27.57 28.38 29.14
CA ALA A 127 -27.89 28.47 27.73
C ALA A 127 -27.42 29.80 27.14
N LEU A 128 -26.92 29.82 25.90
CA LEU A 128 -27.23 30.88 24.93
C LEU A 128 -26.81 30.46 23.50
N VAL A 129 -27.83 30.35 22.63
CA VAL A 129 -27.91 30.89 21.26
C VAL A 129 -26.89 30.47 20.18
N ARG A 130 -27.45 29.83 19.14
CA ARG A 130 -27.07 29.88 17.71
C ARG A 130 -26.07 30.99 17.32
N GLN A 131 -24.98 30.61 16.66
CA GLN A 131 -24.62 31.27 15.39
C GLN A 131 -23.72 30.40 14.51
N LYS A 132 -24.23 30.13 13.30
CA LYS A 132 -23.44 30.00 12.07
C LYS A 132 -22.32 31.04 12.07
N ARG A 133 -21.09 30.63 11.76
CA ARG A 133 -20.15 31.42 10.94
C ARG A 133 -19.08 30.51 10.34
N SER A 134 -19.05 30.59 9.02
CA SER A 134 -17.97 30.27 8.11
C SER A 134 -16.61 30.78 8.61
N PHE A 135 -15.57 29.99 8.39
CA PHE A 135 -14.23 30.53 8.20
C PHE A 135 -13.56 29.79 7.04
N ASP A 136 -13.49 30.51 5.92
CA ASP A 136 -12.47 30.35 4.90
C ASP A 136 -11.08 30.48 5.53
N SER A 137 -10.14 29.64 5.09
CA SER A 137 -8.90 30.08 4.42
C SER A 137 -7.89 28.94 4.41
N ASP A 138 -7.64 28.42 3.22
CA ASP A 138 -6.32 28.35 2.58
C ASP A 138 -5.10 27.88 3.38
N SER A 139 -4.53 26.74 2.97
CA SER A 139 -3.10 26.64 2.63
C SER A 139 -2.78 25.25 2.07
N ASP A 140 -2.88 25.19 0.74
CA ASP A 140 -2.01 24.51 -0.22
C ASP A 140 -1.42 23.13 0.11
N ASP A 141 -1.94 22.16 -0.66
CA ASP A 141 -1.24 21.00 -1.18
C ASP A 141 -0.04 21.41 -2.04
N ASP A 142 1.18 21.06 -1.60
CA ASP A 142 2.37 20.97 -2.44
C ASP A 142 3.18 19.73 -2.02
N LEU A 143 3.16 18.68 -2.84
CA LEU A 143 4.08 17.54 -2.76
C LEU A 143 4.38 16.99 -4.17
N ILE A 144 5.35 17.60 -4.84
CA ILE A 144 6.23 16.93 -5.82
C ILE A 144 7.66 17.30 -5.42
N LEU A 145 8.44 16.29 -5.01
CA LEU A 145 9.85 16.45 -4.68
C LEU A 145 10.72 16.10 -5.88
N ASP A 146 11.39 17.12 -6.40
CA ASP A 146 12.61 17.03 -7.20
C ASP A 146 13.71 16.28 -6.42
N ARG A 147 14.38 15.34 -7.09
CA ARG A 147 15.72 14.85 -6.69
C ARG A 147 16.69 14.94 -7.87
N LYS A 148 17.53 15.97 -7.83
CA LYS A 148 18.84 16.16 -8.50
C LYS A 148 19.67 16.94 -7.49
N LYS A 149 20.94 16.72 -7.14
CA LYS A 149 22.15 15.97 -7.58
C LYS A 149 22.89 15.57 -6.26
N MET A 150 23.93 14.76 -6.16
CA MET A 150 25.24 14.79 -6.81
C MET A 150 25.99 13.47 -6.52
N LYS A 151 26.73 12.96 -7.50
CA LYS A 151 28.15 12.59 -7.34
C LYS A 151 28.82 12.74 -8.70
N ASN A 152 29.73 13.71 -8.80
CA ASN A 152 30.75 13.80 -9.84
C ASN A 152 31.97 13.03 -9.36
N SER A 153 32.57 12.25 -10.24
CA SER A 153 34.02 12.13 -10.37
C SER A 153 34.34 11.64 -11.78
N ASN A 154 35.14 12.44 -12.48
CA ASN A 154 35.62 12.27 -13.85
C ASN A 154 36.42 10.98 -14.04
N VAL A 155 36.23 10.27 -15.16
CA VAL A 155 37.31 9.69 -15.99
C VAL A 155 36.85 9.71 -17.46
N SER A 156 37.81 10.01 -18.32
CA SER A 156 37.80 10.38 -19.74
C SER A 156 37.33 9.32 -20.76
N ASP A 157 36.91 9.84 -21.92
CA ASP A 157 36.46 9.20 -23.16
C ASP A 157 37.45 8.19 -23.80
N ASN A 158 36.89 7.18 -24.47
CA ASN A 158 37.16 6.91 -25.89
C ASN A 158 36.15 5.92 -26.53
N ASN A 159 35.85 6.20 -27.80
CA ASN A 159 34.85 5.64 -28.73
C ASN A 159 34.89 4.12 -29.00
N SER A 160 33.74 3.52 -29.34
CA SER A 160 33.40 3.06 -30.72
C SER A 160 32.15 2.15 -30.80
N ASP A 161 31.50 2.20 -31.96
CA ASP A 161 30.23 1.60 -32.38
C ASP A 161 30.13 0.05 -32.33
N ARG A 162 28.95 -0.49 -31.99
CA ARG A 162 28.16 -1.41 -32.85
C ARG A 162 26.86 -1.94 -32.22
N ALA A 163 25.96 -2.35 -33.11
CA ALA A 163 24.54 -2.64 -32.97
C ALA A 163 24.14 -3.99 -32.31
N GLN A 164 22.86 -4.03 -31.87
CA GLN A 164 21.92 -5.17 -31.75
C GLN A 164 22.25 -6.38 -30.85
N SER A 165 21.52 -6.55 -29.74
CA SER A 165 20.29 -7.36 -29.65
C SER A 165 19.85 -7.46 -28.17
N SER A 166 18.58 -7.19 -27.88
CA SER A 166 18.04 -7.19 -26.51
C SER A 166 17.49 -8.55 -26.13
N LYS A 167 18.24 -9.31 -25.31
CA LYS A 167 17.69 -10.35 -24.43
C LYS A 167 17.77 -9.85 -23.00
N THR A 168 16.62 -9.73 -22.35
CA THR A 168 16.50 -9.34 -20.94
C THR A 168 17.04 -10.48 -20.07
N SER A 169 18.24 -10.34 -19.50
CA SER A 169 18.78 -11.32 -18.54
C SER A 169 18.30 -10.97 -17.13
N SER A 170 17.51 -11.87 -16.53
CA SER A 170 17.19 -11.83 -15.10
C SER A 170 18.44 -12.17 -14.28
N LYS A 171 18.74 -11.37 -13.25
CA LYS A 171 19.85 -11.67 -12.32
C LYS A 171 19.38 -12.76 -11.35
N VAL A 172 19.92 -13.96 -11.53
CA VAL A 172 19.70 -15.13 -10.66
C VAL A 172 20.95 -15.31 -9.80
N SER A 173 20.79 -15.31 -8.48
CA SER A 173 21.84 -15.74 -7.55
C SER A 173 21.42 -17.07 -6.93
N THR A 174 22.30 -18.06 -6.99
CA THR A 174 22.07 -19.39 -6.44
C THR A 174 23.03 -19.61 -5.28
N GLU A 175 22.50 -19.93 -4.11
CA GLU A 175 23.29 -20.38 -2.96
C GLU A 175 23.20 -21.91 -2.94
N VAL A 176 24.25 -22.59 -3.39
CA VAL A 176 24.35 -24.06 -3.34
C VAL A 176 25.54 -24.39 -2.45
N SER A 177 25.31 -25.12 -1.37
CA SER A 177 26.36 -25.95 -0.76
C SER A 177 26.16 -27.38 -1.28
N GLU A 178 27.23 -28.02 -1.73
CA GLU A 178 27.19 -29.31 -2.46
C GLU A 178 26.66 -30.52 -1.64
N ASN A 179 26.15 -30.29 -0.42
CA ASN A 179 25.59 -31.29 0.49
C ASN A 179 24.29 -30.84 1.21
N SER A 180 23.62 -29.76 0.79
CA SER A 180 22.39 -29.31 1.46
C SER A 180 21.15 -30.06 0.98
N LYS A 181 20.30 -30.47 1.94
CA LYS A 181 18.96 -31.06 1.71
C LYS A 181 18.02 -30.14 0.90
N TYR A 182 18.34 -28.86 0.86
CA TYR A 182 17.55 -27.80 0.23
C TYR A 182 18.43 -26.95 -0.68
N LYS A 183 17.90 -26.59 -1.85
CA LYS A 183 18.50 -25.63 -2.77
C LYS A 183 17.76 -24.31 -2.67
N TRP A 184 18.48 -23.20 -2.43
CA TRP A 184 17.91 -21.86 -2.43
C TRP A 184 18.34 -21.05 -3.65
N GLN A 185 17.37 -20.35 -4.24
CA GLN A 185 17.58 -19.40 -5.34
C GLN A 185 16.94 -18.06 -4.99
N THR A 186 17.54 -16.99 -5.49
CA THR A 186 16.95 -15.65 -5.45
C THR A 186 16.88 -15.10 -6.87
N ILE A 187 15.68 -14.69 -7.28
CA ILE A 187 15.38 -14.14 -8.59
C ILE A 187 15.07 -12.65 -8.43
N ASN A 188 15.86 -11.80 -9.10
CA ASN A 188 15.69 -10.33 -9.11
C ASN A 188 15.66 -9.68 -7.71
N GLY A 189 16.19 -10.36 -6.69
CA GLY A 189 16.24 -9.87 -5.31
C GLY A 189 14.91 -9.84 -4.55
N SER A 190 13.80 -10.27 -5.17
CA SER A 190 12.45 -10.18 -4.59
C SER A 190 11.69 -11.50 -4.53
N LEU A 191 12.07 -12.51 -5.31
CA LEU A 191 11.51 -13.85 -5.27
C LEU A 191 12.56 -14.83 -4.75
N PHE A 192 12.23 -15.52 -3.66
CA PHE A 192 13.09 -16.55 -3.08
C PHE A 192 12.44 -17.91 -3.26
N ILE A 193 13.22 -18.90 -3.68
CA ILE A 193 12.74 -20.23 -4.00
C ILE A 193 13.57 -21.25 -3.22
N MET A 194 12.91 -22.14 -2.50
CA MET A 194 13.51 -23.32 -1.90
C MET A 194 12.98 -24.56 -2.60
N THR A 195 13.86 -25.47 -3.00
CA THR A 195 13.49 -26.78 -3.55
C THR A 195 14.15 -27.88 -2.72
N SER A 196 13.36 -28.82 -2.18
CA SER A 196 13.91 -30.04 -1.59
C SER A 196 14.61 -30.89 -2.65
N SER A 197 15.74 -31.51 -2.31
CA SER A 197 16.55 -32.29 -3.26
C SER A 197 15.81 -33.45 -3.94
N ASN A 198 14.78 -34.00 -3.30
CA ASN A 198 13.93 -35.07 -3.82
C ASN A 198 12.54 -34.58 -4.30
N CYS A 199 12.40 -33.29 -4.59
CA CYS A 199 11.16 -32.74 -5.14
C CYS A 199 11.10 -33.01 -6.65
N GLU A 200 10.16 -33.86 -7.09
CA GLU A 200 9.98 -34.20 -8.50
C GLU A 200 8.98 -33.27 -9.20
N ALA A 201 9.23 -32.96 -10.47
CA ALA A 201 8.26 -32.33 -11.33
C ALA A 201 7.02 -33.22 -11.55
N LYS A 202 5.83 -32.61 -11.53
CA LYS A 202 4.54 -33.27 -11.81
C LYS A 202 3.62 -32.31 -12.55
N SER A 203 2.66 -32.87 -13.28
CA SER A 203 1.61 -32.09 -13.94
C SER A 203 0.52 -31.63 -12.98
N LYS A 204 0.31 -32.34 -11.87
CA LYS A 204 -0.68 -31.96 -10.84
C LYS A 204 0.00 -31.20 -9.71
N ILE A 205 -0.45 -29.96 -9.46
CA ILE A 205 0.07 -29.12 -8.38
C ILE A 205 -0.97 -28.99 -7.28
N ALA A 206 -0.58 -29.36 -6.07
CA ALA A 206 -1.29 -29.01 -4.85
C ALA A 206 -0.58 -27.79 -4.24
N GLY A 207 -1.10 -26.61 -4.55
CA GLY A 207 -0.55 -25.34 -4.09
C GLY A 207 -1.11 -24.93 -2.73
N TYR A 208 -0.28 -24.41 -1.85
CA TYR A 208 -0.68 -23.98 -0.50
C TYR A 208 -0.13 -22.60 -0.18
N ASP A 209 -0.90 -21.79 0.53
CA ASP A 209 -0.32 -20.74 1.35
C ASP A 209 0.40 -21.33 2.58
N LEU A 210 1.20 -20.52 3.28
CA LEU A 210 1.95 -20.94 4.46
C LEU A 210 1.24 -20.57 5.77
N ASP A 211 1.16 -19.28 6.07
CA ASP A 211 0.78 -18.76 7.38
C ASP A 211 -0.75 -18.79 7.53
N ASN A 212 -1.25 -19.44 8.59
CA ASN A 212 -2.65 -19.82 8.80
C ASN A 212 -3.24 -20.80 7.77
N THR A 213 -2.38 -21.48 6.99
CA THR A 213 -2.79 -22.54 6.05
C THR A 213 -2.12 -23.87 6.39
N LEU A 214 -0.78 -23.92 6.35
CA LEU A 214 -0.01 -25.10 6.77
C LEU A 214 0.44 -24.97 8.23
N ILE A 215 0.78 -23.75 8.64
CA ILE A 215 1.25 -23.42 9.98
C ILE A 215 0.42 -22.31 10.61
N THR A 216 0.50 -22.16 11.93
CA THR A 216 -0.01 -21.01 12.67
C THR A 216 0.93 -20.69 13.83
N THR A 217 0.74 -19.57 14.52
CA THR A 217 1.58 -19.21 15.66
C THR A 217 1.40 -20.19 16.81
N LYS A 218 2.51 -20.55 17.48
CA LYS A 218 2.46 -21.39 18.67
C LYS A 218 1.93 -20.59 19.86
N SER A 219 2.28 -19.30 19.94
CA SER A 219 1.88 -18.33 20.95
C SER A 219 0.38 -17.97 20.91
N GLY A 220 -0.27 -18.10 19.75
CA GLY A 220 -1.65 -17.67 19.54
C GLY A 220 -1.81 -16.18 19.21
N TYR A 221 -0.71 -15.42 19.13
CA TYR A 221 -0.74 -14.05 18.61
C TYR A 221 -0.97 -14.01 17.11
N VAL A 222 -1.47 -12.88 16.60
CA VAL A 222 -1.71 -12.69 15.16
C VAL A 222 -0.41 -12.68 14.36
N PHE A 223 0.67 -12.16 14.94
CA PHE A 223 2.00 -12.13 14.35
C PHE A 223 2.95 -13.00 15.17
N PRO A 224 3.87 -13.74 14.52
CA PRO A 224 4.86 -14.55 15.22
C PRO A 224 5.81 -13.67 16.03
N GLN A 225 6.16 -14.12 17.23
CA GLN A 225 7.09 -13.39 18.10
C GLN A 225 8.57 -13.60 17.72
N ASN A 226 8.89 -14.71 17.07
CA ASN A 226 10.21 -15.07 16.54
C ASN A 226 10.08 -16.17 15.47
N GLU A 227 11.19 -16.59 14.88
CA GLU A 227 11.28 -17.59 13.80
C GLU A 227 10.83 -19.00 14.23
N SER A 228 10.79 -19.27 15.52
CA SER A 228 10.35 -20.55 16.10
C SER A 228 8.89 -20.52 16.59
N ASP A 229 8.22 -19.37 16.54
CA ASP A 229 6.83 -19.21 16.95
C ASP A 229 5.85 -19.70 15.86
N TRP A 230 5.92 -20.99 15.58
CA TRP A 230 5.00 -21.65 14.68
C TRP A 230 4.73 -23.09 15.12
N LYS A 231 3.59 -23.62 14.67
CA LYS A 231 3.21 -25.02 14.75
C LYS A 231 2.40 -25.38 13.51
N ILE A 232 2.34 -26.66 13.17
CA ILE A 232 1.42 -27.16 12.14
C ILE A 232 -0.02 -26.78 12.54
N LEU A 233 -0.80 -26.21 11.61
CA LEU A 233 -2.14 -25.69 11.89
C LEU A 233 -3.09 -26.79 12.38
N TYR A 234 -3.17 -27.90 11.64
CA TYR A 234 -3.95 -29.08 12.01
C TYR A 234 -3.09 -30.35 12.03
N PRO A 235 -3.25 -31.24 13.02
CA PRO A 235 -2.42 -32.44 13.14
C PRO A 235 -2.44 -33.38 11.92
N ASN A 236 -3.51 -33.35 11.12
CA ASN A 236 -3.68 -34.24 9.96
C ASN A 236 -3.04 -33.72 8.67
N ILE A 237 -2.51 -32.49 8.65
CA ILE A 237 -1.88 -31.88 7.46
C ILE A 237 -0.77 -32.78 6.88
N PRO A 238 0.24 -33.26 7.66
CA PRO A 238 1.31 -34.08 7.08
C PRO A 238 0.79 -35.34 6.40
N LYS A 239 -0.20 -36.01 7.03
CA LYS A 239 -0.83 -37.20 6.46
C LYS A 239 -1.52 -36.88 5.12
N LYS A 240 -2.29 -35.79 5.06
CA LYS A 240 -3.02 -35.40 3.85
C LYS A 240 -2.08 -35.02 2.70
N LEU A 241 -0.99 -34.32 2.99
CA LEU A 241 0.01 -33.96 1.99
C LEU A 241 0.72 -35.20 1.42
N LYS A 242 1.09 -36.17 2.28
CA LYS A 242 1.67 -37.46 1.85
C LYS A 242 0.69 -38.28 0.97
N GLU A 243 -0.60 -38.28 1.31
CA GLU A 243 -1.65 -38.92 0.47
C GLU A 243 -1.73 -38.27 -0.92
N LEU A 244 -1.69 -36.93 -0.99
CA LEU A 244 -1.70 -36.20 -2.27
C LEU A 244 -0.46 -36.51 -3.11
N MET A 245 0.71 -36.60 -2.49
CA MET A 245 1.93 -37.03 -3.19
C MET A 245 1.79 -38.44 -3.77
N GLY A 246 1.22 -39.38 -3.00
CA GLY A 246 0.91 -40.73 -3.49
C GLY A 246 -0.07 -40.74 -4.67
N ASN A 247 -0.93 -39.72 -4.75
CA ASN A 247 -1.87 -39.49 -5.86
C ASN A 247 -1.28 -38.66 -7.03
N GLY A 248 0.04 -38.45 -7.03
CA GLY A 248 0.78 -37.82 -8.13
C GLY A 248 0.83 -36.29 -8.08
N PHE A 249 0.51 -35.67 -6.94
CA PHE A 249 0.64 -34.21 -6.77
C PHE A 249 2.05 -33.81 -6.33
N LYS A 250 2.58 -32.77 -6.97
CA LYS A 250 3.69 -31.97 -6.42
C LYS A 250 3.14 -30.98 -5.41
N ILE A 251 3.73 -30.92 -4.22
CA ILE A 251 3.33 -30.00 -3.16
C ILE A 251 4.16 -28.73 -3.28
N VAL A 252 3.49 -27.60 -3.49
CA VAL A 252 4.14 -26.29 -3.66
C VAL A 252 3.56 -25.28 -2.69
N VAL A 253 4.41 -24.49 -2.04
CA VAL A 253 3.99 -23.40 -1.14
C VAL A 253 4.24 -22.06 -1.83
N PHE A 254 3.25 -21.18 -1.78
CA PHE A 254 3.29 -19.83 -2.32
C PHE A 254 2.95 -18.84 -1.21
N THR A 255 3.94 -18.07 -0.73
CA THR A 255 3.77 -17.20 0.44
C THR A 255 4.17 -15.74 0.18
N ASN A 256 3.40 -14.82 0.76
CA ASN A 256 3.53 -13.37 0.62
C ASN A 256 4.25 -12.79 1.85
N GLN A 257 5.49 -12.33 1.72
CA GLN A 257 6.36 -11.91 2.84
C GLN A 257 6.91 -10.48 2.67
N ASN A 258 6.01 -9.49 2.54
CA ASN A 258 6.35 -8.06 2.43
C ASN A 258 7.24 -7.53 3.57
N GLY A 259 7.32 -8.24 4.69
CA GLY A 259 8.21 -7.88 5.79
C GLY A 259 9.68 -7.83 5.36
N ILE A 260 10.07 -8.64 4.37
CA ILE A 260 11.45 -8.75 3.86
C ILE A 260 11.91 -7.44 3.23
N GLU A 261 11.20 -6.92 2.23
CA GLU A 261 11.54 -5.63 1.59
C GLU A 261 11.57 -4.46 2.57
N SER A 262 10.69 -4.49 3.58
CA SER A 262 10.64 -3.45 4.61
C SER A 262 11.69 -3.61 5.72
N GLY A 263 12.51 -4.67 5.71
CA GLY A 263 13.47 -4.99 6.76
C GLY A 263 12.86 -5.50 8.08
N LYS A 264 11.54 -5.65 8.16
CA LYS A 264 10.82 -6.17 9.33
C LYS A 264 10.94 -7.68 9.51
N THR A 265 11.30 -8.39 8.44
CA THR A 265 11.51 -9.83 8.44
C THR A 265 12.91 -10.11 7.91
N ASN A 266 13.75 -10.73 8.72
CA ASN A 266 15.07 -11.17 8.30
C ASN A 266 14.92 -12.38 7.36
N ILE A 267 15.39 -12.25 6.12
CA ILE A 267 15.29 -13.31 5.11
C ILE A 267 16.01 -14.58 5.55
N THR A 268 17.16 -14.48 6.24
CA THR A 268 17.94 -15.63 6.67
C THR A 268 17.20 -16.44 7.73
N GLU A 269 16.57 -15.75 8.70
CA GLU A 269 15.73 -16.40 9.71
C GLU A 269 14.48 -17.01 9.08
N PHE A 270 13.88 -16.32 8.10
CA PHE A 270 12.74 -16.85 7.37
C PHE A 270 13.11 -18.11 6.56
N LYS A 271 14.27 -18.14 5.89
CA LYS A 271 14.78 -19.34 5.21
C LYS A 271 14.88 -20.53 6.18
N ARG A 272 15.48 -20.32 7.36
CA ARG A 272 15.56 -21.37 8.41
C ARG A 272 14.18 -21.83 8.89
N LYS A 273 13.22 -20.90 9.06
CA LYS A 273 11.83 -21.25 9.38
C LYS A 273 11.24 -22.19 8.33
N ILE A 274 11.41 -21.89 7.03
CA ILE A 274 10.91 -22.74 5.94
C ILE A 274 11.55 -24.13 5.95
N GLU A 275 12.86 -24.21 6.17
CA GLU A 275 13.57 -25.49 6.29
C GLU A 275 13.02 -26.31 7.46
N ALA A 276 12.87 -25.71 8.64
CA ALA A 276 12.34 -26.38 9.82
C ALA A 276 10.86 -26.83 9.65
N VAL A 277 10.04 -26.03 8.95
CA VAL A 277 8.67 -26.42 8.58
C VAL A 277 8.68 -27.63 7.64
N THR A 278 9.59 -27.62 6.66
CA THR A 278 9.75 -28.72 5.69
C THR A 278 10.18 -30.00 6.39
N GLU A 279 11.12 -29.92 7.35
CA GLU A 279 11.52 -31.05 8.19
C GLU A 279 10.37 -31.58 9.03
N LYS A 280 9.56 -30.69 9.60
CA LYS A 280 8.42 -31.10 10.44
C LYS A 280 7.30 -31.77 9.64
N LEU A 281 7.09 -31.35 8.40
CA LEU A 281 6.14 -31.98 7.48
C LEU A 281 6.65 -33.32 6.95
N ASP A 282 7.98 -33.50 6.94
CA ASP A 282 8.66 -34.73 6.54
C ASP A 282 8.25 -35.19 5.13
N LEU A 283 8.30 -34.26 4.18
CA LEU A 283 8.01 -34.50 2.78
C LEU A 283 8.72 -33.47 1.86
N PRO A 284 8.99 -33.81 0.58
CA PRO A 284 9.58 -32.89 -0.39
C PRO A 284 8.68 -31.69 -0.67
N LEU A 285 9.21 -30.47 -0.54
CA LEU A 285 8.52 -29.23 -0.83
C LEU A 285 9.29 -28.37 -1.83
N GLN A 286 8.53 -27.62 -2.63
CA GLN A 286 9.03 -26.44 -3.30
C GLN A 286 8.30 -25.21 -2.78
N VAL A 287 9.05 -24.18 -2.35
CA VAL A 287 8.50 -23.03 -1.64
C VAL A 287 8.91 -21.75 -2.37
N PHE A 288 7.92 -20.97 -2.78
CA PHE A 288 8.07 -19.66 -3.41
C PHE A 288 7.68 -18.56 -2.43
N VAL A 289 8.58 -17.61 -2.23
CA VAL A 289 8.44 -16.52 -1.27
C VAL A 289 8.52 -15.20 -2.01
N SER A 290 7.41 -14.47 -2.07
CA SER A 290 7.36 -13.10 -2.60
C SER A 290 7.76 -12.11 -1.49
N GLY A 291 8.93 -11.50 -1.61
CA GLY A 291 9.49 -10.55 -0.65
C GLY A 291 9.10 -9.07 -0.88
N SER A 292 8.60 -8.74 -2.07
CA SER A 292 8.26 -7.37 -2.50
C SER A 292 6.86 -7.29 -3.11
N ARG A 293 6.37 -6.06 -3.36
CA ARG A 293 5.05 -5.81 -3.98
C ARG A 293 5.05 -5.84 -5.52
N ASP A 294 5.69 -6.85 -6.09
CA ASP A 294 5.85 -7.06 -7.54
C ASP A 294 4.83 -8.06 -8.13
N LEU A 295 5.11 -8.57 -9.34
CA LEU A 295 4.28 -9.57 -10.03
C LEU A 295 4.19 -10.91 -9.31
N ASN A 296 5.08 -11.19 -8.35
CA ASN A 296 5.08 -12.43 -7.59
C ASN A 296 4.13 -12.37 -6.40
N ARG A 297 3.66 -11.18 -6.00
CA ARG A 297 2.79 -11.03 -4.84
C ARG A 297 1.36 -11.46 -5.17
N LYS A 298 0.86 -12.48 -4.47
CA LYS A 298 -0.57 -12.89 -4.56
C LYS A 298 -1.47 -11.66 -4.30
N PRO A 299 -2.52 -11.43 -5.10
CA PRO A 299 -3.17 -12.37 -6.02
C PRO A 299 -2.56 -12.50 -7.42
N LEU A 300 -1.47 -11.80 -7.73
CA LEU A 300 -0.79 -11.95 -9.02
C LEU A 300 -0.15 -13.33 -9.12
N ILE A 301 0.01 -13.79 -10.36
CA ILE A 301 0.36 -15.18 -10.66
C ILE A 301 1.86 -15.42 -10.87
N GLY A 302 2.73 -14.42 -10.63
CA GLY A 302 4.15 -14.48 -10.98
C GLY A 302 4.90 -15.67 -10.36
N MET A 303 4.62 -16.03 -9.11
CA MET A 303 5.24 -17.22 -8.51
C MET A 303 4.87 -18.51 -9.23
N TRP A 304 3.58 -18.67 -9.61
CA TRP A 304 3.11 -19.86 -10.32
C TRP A 304 3.62 -19.87 -11.77
N GLN A 305 3.67 -18.72 -12.43
CA GLN A 305 4.27 -18.61 -13.75
C GLN A 305 5.74 -19.04 -13.72
N HIS A 306 6.50 -18.58 -12.72
CA HIS A 306 7.88 -19.01 -12.55
C HIS A 306 8.01 -20.51 -12.29
N LEU A 307 7.10 -21.09 -11.49
CA LEU A 307 6.99 -22.54 -11.33
C LEU A 307 6.83 -23.23 -12.69
N ALA A 308 5.81 -22.83 -13.46
CA ALA A 308 5.46 -23.46 -14.72
C ALA A 308 6.55 -23.34 -15.79
N GLU A 309 7.21 -22.18 -15.86
CA GLU A 309 8.16 -21.85 -16.92
C GLU A 309 9.59 -22.35 -16.63
N HIS A 310 9.99 -22.44 -15.36
CA HIS A 310 11.39 -22.61 -14.99
C HIS A 310 11.66 -23.67 -13.92
N GLU A 311 10.70 -23.97 -13.05
CA GLU A 311 10.95 -24.74 -11.82
C GLU A 311 10.11 -26.03 -11.74
N ASN A 312 9.69 -26.54 -12.91
CA ASN A 312 8.95 -27.80 -13.05
C ASN A 312 9.52 -28.72 -14.14
N ASP A 313 10.82 -28.63 -14.44
CA ASP A 313 11.57 -29.52 -15.33
C ASP A 313 10.91 -29.78 -16.71
N GLY A 314 10.23 -28.77 -17.25
CA GLY A 314 9.53 -28.85 -18.53
C GLY A 314 8.22 -29.67 -18.51
N VAL A 315 7.82 -30.22 -17.36
CA VAL A 315 6.53 -30.90 -17.21
C VAL A 315 5.41 -29.85 -17.19
N GLU A 316 4.50 -29.95 -18.15
CA GLU A 316 3.35 -29.04 -18.26
C GLU A 316 2.37 -29.27 -17.10
N ILE A 317 1.92 -28.17 -16.48
CA ILE A 317 0.98 -28.19 -15.37
C ILE A 317 -0.46 -28.27 -15.91
N ASP A 318 -1.21 -29.26 -15.46
CA ASP A 318 -2.64 -29.37 -15.69
C ASP A 318 -3.40 -28.54 -14.64
N TYR A 319 -3.80 -27.34 -15.05
CA TYR A 319 -4.55 -26.40 -14.20
C TYR A 319 -5.93 -26.94 -13.80
N SER A 320 -6.53 -27.84 -14.58
CA SER A 320 -7.89 -28.36 -14.32
C SER A 320 -7.92 -29.36 -13.16
N THR A 321 -6.83 -30.09 -12.96
CA THR A 321 -6.66 -31.05 -11.85
C THR A 321 -5.85 -30.50 -10.69
N SER A 322 -5.14 -29.38 -10.91
CA SER A 322 -4.43 -28.64 -9.87
C SER A 322 -5.38 -27.79 -9.00
N PHE A 323 -4.93 -27.43 -7.80
CA PHE A 323 -5.71 -26.60 -6.88
C PHE A 323 -4.81 -25.76 -5.98
N PHE A 324 -5.41 -24.74 -5.36
CA PHE A 324 -4.76 -23.88 -4.38
C PHE A 324 -5.56 -23.83 -3.08
N VAL A 325 -4.87 -23.90 -1.95
CA VAL A 325 -5.45 -23.81 -0.60
C VAL A 325 -4.85 -22.62 0.14
N GLY A 326 -5.70 -21.79 0.75
CA GLY A 326 -5.23 -20.64 1.52
C GLY A 326 -6.29 -20.02 2.43
N ASP A 327 -5.85 -19.32 3.47
CA ASP A 327 -6.73 -18.70 4.48
C ASP A 327 -7.25 -17.33 4.07
N ALA A 328 -6.53 -16.61 3.20
CA ALA A 328 -6.93 -15.30 2.69
C ALA A 328 -8.04 -15.45 1.64
N ALA A 329 -9.22 -15.83 2.13
CA ALA A 329 -10.33 -16.33 1.34
C ALA A 329 -11.52 -15.36 1.28
N GLY A 330 -11.40 -14.15 1.81
CA GLY A 330 -12.45 -13.13 1.80
C GLY A 330 -13.68 -13.49 2.64
N ARG A 331 -13.53 -14.33 3.67
CA ARG A 331 -14.64 -14.75 4.53
C ARG A 331 -15.08 -13.60 5.47
N PRO A 332 -16.39 -13.34 5.62
CA PRO A 332 -16.90 -12.26 6.47
C PRO A 332 -16.80 -12.62 7.96
N LYS A 333 -17.01 -11.65 8.85
CA LYS A 333 -17.04 -11.92 10.30
C LYS A 333 -18.11 -12.98 10.60
N ASN A 334 -17.82 -13.89 11.53
CA ASN A 334 -18.71 -14.99 11.94
C ASN A 334 -19.02 -16.01 10.83
N TRP A 335 -18.15 -16.17 9.83
CA TRP A 335 -18.24 -17.28 8.86
C TRP A 335 -18.16 -18.66 9.54
N MET A 336 -17.54 -18.71 10.73
CA MET A 336 -17.64 -19.77 11.74
C MET A 336 -17.85 -19.11 13.12
N LEU A 337 -18.33 -19.86 14.12
CA LEU A 337 -18.56 -19.34 15.47
C LEU A 337 -17.33 -18.60 16.00
N LYS A 338 -17.49 -17.30 16.31
CA LYS A 338 -16.43 -16.38 16.79
C LYS A 338 -15.28 -16.12 15.80
N ALA A 339 -15.37 -16.57 14.54
CA ALA A 339 -14.36 -16.30 13.55
C ALA A 339 -14.32 -14.81 13.17
N LYS A 340 -13.11 -14.25 13.12
CA LYS A 340 -12.89 -12.90 12.58
C LYS A 340 -13.07 -12.94 11.06
N LYS A 341 -13.35 -11.77 10.47
CA LYS A 341 -13.28 -11.63 9.01
C LYS A 341 -11.86 -11.87 8.53
N ASP A 342 -11.70 -12.44 7.35
CA ASP A 342 -10.38 -12.64 6.76
C ASP A 342 -9.66 -11.30 6.56
N HIS A 343 -8.36 -11.34 6.78
CA HIS A 343 -7.51 -10.17 6.63
C HIS A 343 -7.26 -9.80 5.17
N SER A 344 -7.66 -10.64 4.20
CA SER A 344 -7.41 -10.50 2.75
C SER A 344 -8.28 -11.51 1.97
N SER A 345 -8.34 -11.34 0.64
CA SER A 345 -8.87 -12.33 -0.31
C SER A 345 -7.80 -12.82 -1.30
N ALA A 346 -6.53 -12.53 -1.03
CA ALA A 346 -5.40 -12.75 -1.93
C ALA A 346 -5.29 -14.21 -2.43
N ASP A 347 -5.53 -15.21 -1.58
CA ASP A 347 -5.38 -16.62 -1.94
C ASP A 347 -6.49 -17.09 -2.87
N ARG A 348 -7.73 -16.70 -2.57
CA ARG A 348 -8.87 -16.99 -3.45
C ARG A 348 -8.69 -16.30 -4.80
N LEU A 349 -8.29 -15.03 -4.78
CA LEU A 349 -8.10 -14.25 -6.01
C LEU A 349 -6.90 -14.76 -6.82
N PHE A 350 -5.84 -15.27 -6.17
CA PHE A 350 -4.72 -15.95 -6.83
C PHE A 350 -5.21 -17.18 -7.60
N ALA A 351 -5.98 -18.05 -6.94
CA ALA A 351 -6.55 -19.23 -7.58
C ALA A 351 -7.49 -18.86 -8.76
N ILE A 352 -8.29 -17.80 -8.59
CA ILE A 352 -9.16 -17.29 -9.66
C ILE A 352 -8.36 -16.77 -10.86
N ASN A 353 -7.28 -16.03 -10.61
CA ASN A 353 -6.41 -15.53 -11.68
C ASN A 353 -5.69 -16.65 -12.44
N LEU A 354 -5.35 -17.74 -11.75
CA LEU A 354 -4.77 -18.95 -12.35
C LEU A 354 -5.81 -19.80 -13.10
N GLY A 355 -7.07 -19.74 -12.69
CA GLY A 355 -8.11 -20.66 -13.18
C GLY A 355 -8.06 -22.05 -12.54
N VAL A 356 -7.49 -22.18 -11.33
CA VAL A 356 -7.44 -23.45 -10.57
C VAL A 356 -8.53 -23.51 -9.51
N LYS A 357 -8.84 -24.72 -9.02
CA LYS A 357 -9.79 -24.90 -7.92
C LYS A 357 -9.23 -24.28 -6.63
N PHE A 358 -10.09 -23.61 -5.86
CA PHE A 358 -9.74 -23.04 -4.55
C PHE A 358 -10.46 -23.75 -3.41
N GLN A 359 -9.77 -23.92 -2.28
CA GLN A 359 -10.35 -24.38 -1.01
C GLN A 359 -9.73 -23.60 0.17
N THR A 360 -10.46 -23.47 1.28
CA THR A 360 -9.85 -23.01 2.54
C THR A 360 -9.19 -24.17 3.31
N PRO A 361 -8.32 -23.91 4.30
CA PRO A 361 -7.69 -24.97 5.09
C PRO A 361 -8.72 -25.88 5.77
N GLU A 362 -9.83 -25.33 6.27
CA GLU A 362 -10.89 -26.07 6.94
C GLU A 362 -11.67 -26.95 5.96
N GLU A 363 -11.97 -26.43 4.76
CA GLU A 363 -12.61 -27.21 3.69
C GLU A 363 -11.71 -28.36 3.23
N HIS A 364 -10.40 -28.09 3.09
CA HIS A 364 -9.45 -29.03 2.52
C HIS A 364 -8.97 -30.10 3.52
N PHE A 365 -8.59 -29.69 4.74
CA PHE A 365 -8.02 -30.60 5.74
C PHE A 365 -9.07 -31.16 6.71
N LEU A 366 -10.12 -30.41 7.05
CA LEU A 366 -11.11 -30.85 8.05
C LEU A 366 -12.41 -31.37 7.41
N GLY A 367 -12.56 -31.24 6.09
CA GLY A 367 -13.76 -31.67 5.37
C GLY A 367 -14.99 -30.80 5.67
N TYR A 368 -14.78 -29.56 6.12
CA TYR A 368 -15.88 -28.65 6.38
C TYR A 368 -16.59 -28.23 5.08
N GLY A 369 -17.86 -27.87 5.19
CA GLY A 369 -18.61 -27.28 4.08
C GLY A 369 -18.04 -25.92 3.65
N LYS A 370 -18.36 -25.51 2.43
CA LYS A 370 -17.86 -24.24 1.87
C LYS A 370 -18.31 -23.04 2.70
N ALA A 371 -17.36 -22.21 3.13
CA ALA A 371 -17.67 -20.98 3.85
C ALA A 371 -18.21 -19.90 2.90
N LYS A 372 -19.10 -19.03 3.40
CA LYS A 372 -19.49 -17.81 2.67
C LYS A 372 -18.28 -16.89 2.52
N PHE A 373 -18.20 -16.19 1.40
CA PHE A 373 -17.13 -15.22 1.12
C PHE A 373 -17.67 -14.01 0.34
N GLU A 374 -16.94 -12.91 0.41
CA GLU A 374 -17.21 -11.68 -0.33
C GLU A 374 -16.16 -11.48 -1.43
N MET A 375 -16.61 -11.14 -2.63
CA MET A 375 -15.74 -10.77 -3.75
C MET A 375 -15.46 -9.26 -3.74
N PRO A 376 -14.30 -8.81 -4.27
CA PRO A 376 -14.03 -7.38 -4.48
C PRO A 376 -15.15 -6.72 -5.29
N LYS A 377 -15.47 -5.46 -4.96
CA LYS A 377 -16.54 -4.71 -5.64
C LYS A 377 -16.28 -4.50 -7.13
N PHE A 378 -15.00 -4.38 -7.51
CA PHE A 378 -14.58 -4.26 -8.89
C PHE A 378 -14.12 -5.63 -9.41
N ASP A 379 -14.69 -6.06 -10.54
CA ASP A 379 -14.31 -7.29 -11.22
C ASP A 379 -13.66 -6.94 -12.57
N PRO A 380 -12.33 -7.11 -12.71
CA PRO A 380 -11.59 -6.74 -13.92
C PRO A 380 -11.87 -7.62 -15.13
N ARG A 381 -12.59 -8.74 -14.94
CA ARG A 381 -12.91 -9.70 -16.01
C ARG A 381 -14.22 -9.38 -16.72
N LYS A 382 -15.03 -8.48 -16.15
CA LYS A 382 -16.33 -8.14 -16.73
C LYS A 382 -16.12 -7.46 -18.10
N PRO A 383 -16.86 -7.88 -19.14
CA PRO A 383 -16.77 -7.24 -20.44
C PRO A 383 -17.23 -5.79 -20.35
N ILE A 384 -16.55 -4.92 -21.09
CA ILE A 384 -16.89 -3.51 -21.20
C ILE A 384 -17.67 -3.32 -22.49
N ASN A 385 -18.96 -3.02 -22.37
CA ASN A 385 -19.85 -2.78 -23.51
C ASN A 385 -20.52 -1.41 -23.38
N GLN A 386 -19.74 -0.35 -23.54
CA GLN A 386 -20.20 1.04 -23.44
C GLN A 386 -19.33 1.95 -24.33
N SER A 387 -19.89 3.06 -24.80
CA SER A 387 -19.13 4.09 -25.50
C SER A 387 -18.17 4.79 -24.54
N VAL A 388 -17.05 5.33 -25.07
CA VAL A 388 -16.07 6.08 -24.25
C VAL A 388 -16.68 7.36 -23.67
N PHE A 389 -17.54 8.02 -24.45
CA PHE A 389 -18.20 9.26 -24.06
C PHE A 389 -19.71 9.07 -24.05
N GLU A 390 -20.38 9.74 -23.12
CA GLU A 390 -21.83 9.88 -23.08
C GLU A 390 -22.18 11.37 -22.94
N PRO A 391 -22.85 11.97 -23.94
CA PRO A 391 -23.26 11.39 -25.24
C PRO A 391 -22.09 10.94 -26.15
N SER A 392 -22.30 9.98 -27.06
CA SER A 392 -21.23 9.36 -27.87
C SER A 392 -20.57 10.29 -28.88
N ASP A 393 -21.30 11.29 -29.34
CA ASP A 393 -20.86 12.33 -30.27
C ASP A 393 -20.17 13.52 -29.58
N SER A 394 -19.89 13.42 -28.27
CA SER A 394 -19.28 14.50 -27.48
C SER A 394 -17.95 15.01 -28.03
N LEU A 395 -17.20 14.24 -28.83
CA LEU A 395 -15.96 14.73 -29.46
C LEU A 395 -16.20 15.55 -30.74
N ASN A 396 -17.35 15.43 -31.38
CA ASN A 396 -17.66 16.09 -32.65
C ASN A 396 -18.01 17.58 -32.47
N SER A 397 -18.12 18.05 -31.23
CA SER A 397 -18.88 19.25 -30.87
C SER A 397 -18.10 20.57 -30.88
N SER A 398 -16.89 20.67 -31.43
CA SER A 398 -16.13 21.94 -31.40
C SER A 398 -15.56 22.36 -32.77
N SER A 399 -16.37 23.04 -33.56
CA SER A 399 -15.88 23.84 -34.69
C SER A 399 -15.30 25.20 -34.24
N GLY A 400 -15.01 25.37 -32.94
CA GLY A 400 -14.55 26.63 -32.36
C GLY A 400 -13.73 26.45 -31.08
N LEU A 401 -13.21 27.57 -30.57
CA LEU A 401 -12.40 27.64 -29.35
C LEU A 401 -13.21 27.18 -28.13
N GLU A 402 -12.65 26.28 -27.32
CA GLU A 402 -13.30 25.81 -26.10
C GLU A 402 -12.33 25.43 -24.98
N VAL A 403 -12.90 25.21 -23.79
CA VAL A 403 -12.21 24.66 -22.62
C VAL A 403 -12.86 23.36 -22.22
N ILE A 404 -12.07 22.29 -22.11
CA ILE A 404 -12.52 21.05 -21.49
C ILE A 404 -11.93 21.00 -20.07
N LEU A 405 -12.79 20.87 -19.08
CA LEU A 405 -12.42 20.66 -17.68
C LEU A 405 -12.63 19.20 -17.31
N MET A 406 -11.56 18.46 -17.00
CA MET A 406 -11.70 17.09 -16.54
C MET A 406 -11.98 17.04 -15.03
N VAL A 407 -12.86 16.12 -14.63
CA VAL A 407 -13.16 15.83 -13.23
C VAL A 407 -12.99 14.33 -13.01
N GLY A 408 -12.00 13.95 -12.21
CA GLY A 408 -11.74 12.54 -11.91
C GLY A 408 -10.55 12.35 -11.00
N GLY A 409 -10.60 11.31 -10.16
CA GLY A 409 -9.54 11.04 -9.19
C GLY A 409 -8.21 10.62 -9.83
N PRO A 410 -7.11 10.58 -9.08
CA PRO A 410 -5.91 9.87 -9.53
C PRO A 410 -6.24 8.41 -9.89
N GLY A 411 -5.61 7.86 -10.93
CA GLY A 411 -5.90 6.51 -11.43
C GLY A 411 -7.21 6.38 -12.23
N SER A 412 -8.02 7.44 -12.38
CA SER A 412 -9.29 7.36 -13.13
C SER A 412 -9.15 7.24 -14.64
N GLY A 413 -7.96 7.50 -15.20
CA GLY A 413 -7.70 7.41 -16.65
C GLY A 413 -7.70 8.75 -17.41
N LYS A 414 -7.73 9.90 -16.71
CA LYS A 414 -7.75 11.22 -17.36
C LYS A 414 -6.65 11.41 -18.41
N SER A 415 -5.39 11.20 -18.03
CA SER A 415 -4.26 11.37 -18.95
C SER A 415 -4.33 10.40 -20.14
N PHE A 416 -4.89 9.19 -19.96
CA PHE A 416 -5.16 8.28 -21.07
C PHE A 416 -6.17 8.88 -22.06
N VAL A 417 -7.23 9.52 -21.56
CA VAL A 417 -8.23 10.18 -22.41
C VAL A 417 -7.60 11.34 -23.17
N VAL A 418 -6.80 12.17 -22.50
CA VAL A 418 -6.05 13.27 -23.15
C VAL A 418 -5.16 12.73 -24.27
N GLU A 419 -4.35 11.72 -23.96
CA GLU A 419 -3.42 11.11 -24.89
C GLU A 419 -4.11 10.40 -26.06
N ASN A 420 -5.34 9.90 -25.93
CA ASN A 420 -5.97 9.11 -27.00
C ASN A 420 -7.02 9.88 -27.81
N TYR A 421 -7.62 10.92 -27.23
CA TYR A 421 -8.79 11.57 -27.81
C TYR A 421 -8.66 13.09 -27.91
N LEU A 422 -7.80 13.74 -27.11
CA LEU A 422 -7.72 15.20 -27.00
C LEU A 422 -6.30 15.75 -27.24
N LYS A 423 -5.47 15.06 -28.04
CA LYS A 423 -4.06 15.43 -28.30
C LYS A 423 -3.87 16.83 -28.89
N THR A 424 -4.88 17.35 -29.58
CA THR A 424 -4.83 18.66 -30.26
C THR A 424 -5.00 19.84 -29.31
N TYR A 425 -5.45 19.60 -28.07
CA TYR A 425 -5.68 20.62 -27.06
C TYR A 425 -4.39 20.98 -26.35
N VAL A 426 -4.28 22.23 -25.90
CA VAL A 426 -3.19 22.62 -24.99
C VAL A 426 -3.42 21.96 -23.63
N HIS A 427 -2.48 21.09 -23.23
CA HIS A 427 -2.56 20.30 -22.00
C HIS A 427 -2.12 21.12 -20.79
N VAL A 428 -3.08 21.56 -19.98
CA VAL A 428 -2.85 22.19 -18.69
C VAL A 428 -2.96 21.13 -17.60
N ASN A 429 -1.85 20.85 -16.92
CA ASN A 429 -1.76 19.83 -15.89
C ASN A 429 -0.95 20.38 -14.71
N ARG A 430 -1.57 20.41 -13.53
CA ARG A 430 -0.97 20.94 -12.30
C ARG A 430 0.25 20.15 -11.86
N ASP A 431 0.27 18.83 -12.02
CA ASP A 431 1.41 18.00 -11.63
C ASP A 431 2.68 18.40 -12.41
N LYS A 432 2.52 18.88 -13.64
CA LYS A 432 3.64 19.39 -14.45
C LYS A 432 3.98 20.86 -14.17
N LEU A 433 2.97 21.68 -13.84
CA LEU A 433 3.13 23.13 -13.68
C LEU A 433 3.43 23.55 -12.22
N GLY A 434 3.15 22.69 -11.25
CA GLY A 434 3.32 22.91 -9.81
C GLY A 434 2.08 23.52 -9.15
N SER A 435 1.63 24.69 -9.59
CA SER A 435 0.56 25.44 -8.90
C SER A 435 -0.69 25.67 -9.75
N TRP A 436 -1.83 25.90 -9.08
CA TRP A 436 -3.09 26.18 -9.77
C TRP A 436 -3.06 27.55 -10.47
N GLN A 437 -2.33 28.53 -9.94
CA GLN A 437 -2.16 29.85 -10.55
C GLN A 437 -1.43 29.73 -11.89
N LYS A 438 -0.39 28.88 -11.96
CA LYS A 438 0.31 28.61 -13.22
C LYS A 438 -0.59 27.90 -14.24
N CYS A 439 -1.52 27.06 -13.78
CA CYS A 439 -2.53 26.45 -14.65
C CYS A 439 -3.45 27.52 -15.28
N ILE A 440 -3.91 28.47 -14.45
CA ILE A 440 -4.73 29.60 -14.92
C ILE A 440 -3.97 30.47 -15.92
N ALA A 441 -2.73 30.85 -15.60
CA ALA A 441 -1.90 31.66 -16.50
C ALA A 441 -1.67 30.98 -17.88
N LEU A 442 -1.41 29.66 -17.89
CA LEU A 442 -1.26 28.92 -19.14
C LEU A 442 -2.58 28.82 -19.92
N MET A 443 -3.69 28.58 -19.22
CA MET A 443 -5.03 28.56 -19.83
C MET A 443 -5.34 29.91 -20.49
N GLU A 444 -5.17 31.02 -19.77
CA GLU A 444 -5.45 32.36 -20.29
C GLU A 444 -4.60 32.72 -21.50
N LYS A 445 -3.29 32.43 -21.44
CA LYS A 445 -2.38 32.62 -22.57
C LYS A 445 -2.84 31.82 -23.79
N SER A 446 -3.17 30.55 -23.60
CA SER A 446 -3.55 29.65 -24.70
C SER A 446 -4.87 30.08 -25.35
N LEU A 447 -5.83 30.54 -24.56
CA LEU A 447 -7.09 31.07 -25.08
C LEU A 447 -6.89 32.38 -25.85
N ASN A 448 -5.98 33.27 -25.40
CA ASN A 448 -5.61 34.47 -26.15
C ASN A 448 -4.93 34.12 -27.48
N ASP A 449 -4.14 33.05 -27.51
CA ASP A 449 -3.49 32.52 -28.72
C ASP A 449 -4.49 31.77 -29.64
N GLY A 450 -5.78 31.75 -29.32
CA GLY A 450 -6.82 31.10 -30.12
C GLY A 450 -6.78 29.57 -30.05
N LYS A 451 -6.22 28.98 -29.00
CA LYS A 451 -6.06 27.52 -28.84
C LYS A 451 -6.99 26.94 -27.77
N SER A 452 -7.67 25.85 -28.10
CA SER A 452 -8.50 25.13 -27.13
C SER A 452 -7.66 24.46 -26.05
N VAL A 453 -8.20 24.42 -24.83
CA VAL A 453 -7.45 24.03 -23.63
C VAL A 453 -8.13 22.85 -22.93
N ILE A 454 -7.33 21.90 -22.45
CA ILE A 454 -7.78 20.79 -21.59
C ILE A 454 -7.14 20.93 -20.21
N ILE A 455 -7.98 20.98 -19.17
CA ILE A 455 -7.55 21.02 -17.77
C ILE A 455 -7.57 19.59 -17.19
N ASP A 456 -6.41 18.95 -17.15
CA ASP A 456 -6.19 17.59 -16.62
C ASP A 456 -5.72 17.65 -15.15
N ASN A 457 -6.60 18.17 -14.29
CA ASN A 457 -6.45 18.15 -12.84
C ASN A 457 -7.51 17.24 -12.22
N THR A 458 -7.44 16.99 -10.92
CA THR A 458 -8.44 16.15 -10.23
C THR A 458 -9.80 16.82 -10.11
N ASN A 459 -9.81 18.12 -9.77
CA ASN A 459 -10.99 18.99 -9.72
C ASN A 459 -12.18 18.43 -8.89
N PRO A 460 -11.96 18.00 -7.63
CA PRO A 460 -12.97 17.27 -6.85
C PRO A 460 -14.19 18.10 -6.44
N ASP A 461 -14.02 19.39 -6.13
CA ASP A 461 -15.03 20.24 -5.50
C ASP A 461 -15.34 21.51 -6.32
N LEU A 462 -16.40 22.21 -5.92
CA LEU A 462 -16.89 23.42 -6.60
C LEU A 462 -15.83 24.53 -6.61
N ALA A 463 -15.12 24.75 -5.50
CA ALA A 463 -14.15 25.83 -5.38
C ALA A 463 -12.97 25.65 -6.34
N SER A 464 -12.50 24.40 -6.50
CA SER A 464 -11.45 24.04 -7.42
C SER A 464 -11.86 24.27 -8.88
N ARG A 465 -13.10 23.89 -9.23
CA ARG A 465 -13.63 24.02 -10.61
C ARG A 465 -13.94 25.47 -10.96
N LYS A 466 -14.49 26.24 -10.02
CA LYS A 466 -14.86 27.64 -10.19
C LYS A 466 -13.70 28.50 -10.72
N ARG A 467 -12.48 28.26 -10.27
CA ARG A 467 -11.26 28.98 -10.73
C ARG A 467 -11.09 28.97 -12.25
N PHE A 468 -11.36 27.83 -12.89
CA PHE A 468 -11.24 27.67 -14.33
C PHE A 468 -12.50 28.12 -15.08
N ILE A 469 -13.67 27.87 -14.49
CA ILE A 469 -14.96 28.29 -15.06
C ILE A 469 -15.01 29.81 -15.18
N ASP A 470 -14.65 30.54 -14.12
CA ASP A 470 -14.69 32.00 -14.10
C ASP A 470 -13.83 32.60 -15.22
N VAL A 471 -12.66 32.02 -15.51
CA VAL A 471 -11.80 32.44 -16.64
C VAL A 471 -12.48 32.21 -17.98
N ALA A 472 -13.06 31.03 -18.20
CA ALA A 472 -13.73 30.71 -19.46
C ALA A 472 -14.95 31.62 -19.70
N VAL A 473 -15.76 31.85 -18.66
CA VAL A 473 -16.93 32.75 -18.70
C VAL A 473 -16.51 34.19 -19.00
N ASN A 474 -15.48 34.71 -18.30
CA ASN A 474 -14.98 36.07 -18.53
C ASN A 474 -14.44 36.27 -19.96
N LYS A 475 -13.82 35.24 -20.53
CA LYS A 475 -13.35 35.24 -21.92
C LYS A 475 -14.42 34.89 -22.95
N LYS A 476 -15.67 34.61 -22.52
CA LYS A 476 -16.79 34.18 -23.36
C LYS A 476 -16.47 32.93 -24.20
N VAL A 477 -15.66 32.03 -23.64
CA VAL A 477 -15.30 30.74 -24.25
C VAL A 477 -16.14 29.64 -23.61
N PRO A 478 -16.82 28.78 -24.39
CA PRO A 478 -17.56 27.65 -23.84
C PRO A 478 -16.66 26.71 -23.02
N ILE A 479 -17.17 26.26 -21.87
CA ILE A 479 -16.50 25.28 -21.02
C ILE A 479 -17.35 24.02 -20.83
N ARG A 480 -16.78 22.86 -21.17
CA ARG A 480 -17.41 21.55 -20.99
C ARG A 480 -16.76 20.78 -19.84
N CYS A 481 -17.56 20.01 -19.10
CA CYS A 481 -17.06 19.18 -18.00
C CYS A 481 -17.00 17.72 -18.43
N PHE A 482 -15.82 17.12 -18.38
CA PHE A 482 -15.61 15.69 -18.69
C PHE A 482 -15.44 14.93 -17.37
N ILE A 483 -16.47 14.17 -16.99
CA ILE A 483 -16.59 13.52 -15.68
C ILE A 483 -16.20 12.04 -15.82
N MET A 484 -15.08 11.66 -15.24
CA MET A 484 -14.62 10.27 -15.21
C MET A 484 -15.57 9.44 -14.33
N THR A 485 -16.14 8.37 -14.89
CA THR A 485 -17.09 7.48 -14.18
C THR A 485 -16.40 6.40 -13.34
N THR A 486 -15.06 6.31 -13.43
CA THR A 486 -14.23 5.32 -12.74
C THR A 486 -14.45 5.36 -11.22
N THR A 487 -14.84 4.23 -10.64
CA THR A 487 -15.07 4.08 -9.19
C THR A 487 -13.76 4.07 -8.40
N PRO A 488 -13.78 4.25 -7.06
CA PRO A 488 -12.57 4.20 -6.24
C PRO A 488 -11.80 2.89 -6.36
N GLU A 489 -12.49 1.76 -6.38
CA GLU A 489 -11.90 0.43 -6.50
C GLU A 489 -11.27 0.22 -7.88
N HIS A 490 -11.94 0.68 -8.93
CA HIS A 490 -11.40 0.64 -10.30
C HIS A 490 -10.19 1.56 -10.48
N ALA A 491 -10.20 2.75 -9.88
CA ALA A 491 -9.06 3.66 -9.91
C ALA A 491 -7.83 3.08 -9.22
N LYS A 492 -8.00 2.37 -8.10
CA LYS A 492 -6.91 1.64 -7.42
C LYS A 492 -6.37 0.50 -8.28
N HIS A 493 -7.25 -0.23 -8.98
CA HIS A 493 -6.84 -1.27 -9.91
C HIS A 493 -6.02 -0.69 -11.06
N ASN A 494 -6.47 0.40 -11.68
CA ASN A 494 -5.72 1.12 -12.71
C ASN A 494 -4.36 1.58 -12.20
N ASN A 495 -4.31 2.12 -10.98
CA ASN A 495 -3.07 2.54 -10.36
C ASN A 495 -2.11 1.37 -10.19
N LYS A 496 -2.57 0.24 -9.63
CA LYS A 496 -1.75 -0.96 -9.48
C LYS A 496 -1.27 -1.51 -10.81
N PHE A 497 -2.12 -1.51 -11.84
CA PHE A 497 -1.74 -1.92 -13.18
C PHE A 497 -0.60 -1.04 -13.74
N ARG A 498 -0.66 0.28 -13.53
CA ARG A 498 0.41 1.19 -13.93
C ARG A 498 1.71 0.96 -13.15
N GLU A 499 1.62 0.74 -11.84
CA GLU A 499 2.80 0.38 -11.02
C GLU A 499 3.52 -0.86 -11.57
N LEU A 500 2.77 -1.82 -12.11
CA LEU A 500 3.32 -3.08 -12.64
C LEU A 500 3.84 -2.96 -14.08
N THR A 501 3.38 -1.99 -14.87
CA THR A 501 3.62 -1.95 -16.33
C THR A 501 4.36 -0.70 -16.82
N ASP A 502 4.36 0.38 -16.03
CA ASP A 502 4.94 1.67 -16.39
C ASP A 502 6.04 2.03 -15.38
N LYS A 503 7.31 1.86 -15.80
CA LYS A 503 8.49 2.16 -14.97
C LYS A 503 8.61 3.64 -14.57
N ASN A 504 7.94 4.53 -15.31
CA ASN A 504 7.93 5.97 -15.03
C ASN A 504 6.72 6.38 -14.18
N HIS A 505 5.86 5.44 -13.80
CA HIS A 505 4.69 5.75 -13.01
C HIS A 505 5.08 6.12 -11.58
N THR A 506 4.72 7.34 -11.17
CA THR A 506 4.78 7.75 -9.78
C THR A 506 3.68 7.05 -8.99
N VAL A 507 4.07 6.25 -8.00
CA VAL A 507 3.15 5.50 -7.12
C VAL A 507 2.18 6.46 -6.42
N VAL A 508 0.89 6.36 -6.75
CA VAL A 508 -0.15 7.11 -6.04
C VAL A 508 -0.66 6.29 -4.86
N SER A 509 -0.56 6.84 -3.66
CA SER A 509 -1.04 6.14 -2.46
C SER A 509 -2.57 6.02 -2.44
N ASN A 510 -3.08 4.93 -1.87
CA ASN A 510 -4.52 4.73 -1.64
C ASN A 510 -5.16 5.85 -0.81
N ILE A 511 -4.39 6.53 0.06
CA ILE A 511 -4.87 7.66 0.86
C ILE A 511 -5.27 8.82 -0.05
N ILE A 512 -4.46 9.13 -1.06
CA ILE A 512 -4.73 10.22 -2.01
C ILE A 512 -5.97 9.89 -2.84
N ILE A 513 -6.07 8.65 -3.34
CA ILE A 513 -7.25 8.20 -4.10
C ILE A 513 -8.51 8.31 -3.22
N ASN A 514 -8.48 7.78 -2.00
CA ASN A 514 -9.63 7.84 -1.09
C ASN A 514 -9.99 9.28 -0.71
N SER A 515 -9.00 10.15 -0.49
CA SER A 515 -9.20 11.57 -0.18
C SER A 515 -9.97 12.28 -1.28
N TYR A 516 -9.60 12.03 -2.55
CA TYR A 516 -10.33 12.56 -3.70
C TYR A 516 -11.81 12.18 -3.65
N TYR A 517 -12.13 10.88 -3.55
CA TYR A 517 -13.53 10.42 -3.59
C TYR A 517 -14.34 10.85 -2.37
N LYS A 518 -13.68 11.10 -1.23
CA LYS A 518 -14.33 11.69 -0.06
C LYS A 518 -14.74 13.16 -0.28
N ASN A 519 -13.91 13.92 -0.99
CA ASN A 519 -14.13 15.34 -1.26
C ASN A 519 -14.87 15.59 -2.58
N PHE A 520 -15.13 14.55 -3.37
CA PHE A 520 -15.79 14.66 -4.66
C PHE A 520 -17.22 15.16 -4.51
N VAL A 521 -17.52 16.25 -5.21
CA VAL A 521 -18.87 16.78 -5.38
C VAL A 521 -19.24 16.71 -6.84
N GLN A 522 -20.32 15.99 -7.14
CA GLN A 522 -20.84 15.76 -8.48
C GLN A 522 -21.02 17.10 -9.24
N PRO A 523 -20.39 17.27 -10.43
CA PRO A 523 -20.56 18.48 -11.23
C PRO A 523 -22.00 18.67 -11.71
N LYS A 524 -22.45 19.93 -11.73
CA LYS A 524 -23.80 20.33 -12.15
C LYS A 524 -23.74 21.44 -13.20
N LYS A 525 -24.77 21.54 -14.06
CA LYS A 525 -24.83 22.54 -15.13
C LYS A 525 -24.84 23.99 -14.63
N ASP A 526 -25.43 24.23 -13.47
CA ASP A 526 -25.51 25.54 -12.81
C ASP A 526 -24.15 26.12 -12.38
N GLU A 527 -23.10 25.30 -12.39
CA GLU A 527 -21.72 25.79 -12.19
C GLU A 527 -21.21 26.64 -13.36
N GLY A 528 -21.83 26.56 -14.55
CA GLY A 528 -21.46 27.36 -15.74
C GLY A 528 -20.98 26.53 -16.95
N TYR A 529 -21.21 25.22 -16.95
CA TYR A 529 -20.82 24.35 -18.07
C TYR A 529 -21.81 24.41 -19.23
N SER A 530 -21.29 24.51 -20.46
CA SER A 530 -22.09 24.36 -21.68
C SER A 530 -22.59 22.92 -21.85
N GLN A 531 -21.79 21.93 -21.43
CA GLN A 531 -22.13 20.51 -21.49
C GLN A 531 -21.45 19.73 -20.36
N LEU A 532 -22.16 18.73 -19.81
CA LEU A 532 -21.58 17.69 -18.98
C LEU A 532 -21.45 16.41 -19.83
N VAL A 533 -20.26 15.87 -19.90
CA VAL A 533 -19.92 14.65 -20.63
C VAL A 533 -19.45 13.62 -19.62
N LYS A 534 -20.09 12.45 -19.56
CA LYS A 534 -19.54 11.33 -18.80
C LYS A 534 -18.49 10.63 -19.64
N VAL A 535 -17.37 10.31 -19.01
CA VAL A 535 -16.26 9.58 -19.62
C VAL A 535 -16.19 8.21 -18.98
N ASN A 536 -16.60 7.23 -19.76
CA ASN A 536 -16.63 5.83 -19.41
C ASN A 536 -15.26 5.19 -19.53
N PHE A 537 -14.98 4.24 -18.65
CA PHE A 537 -13.75 3.47 -18.77
C PHE A 537 -13.86 2.48 -19.93
N VAL A 538 -13.06 2.71 -20.97
CA VAL A 538 -12.89 1.81 -22.12
C VAL A 538 -11.38 1.72 -22.42
N PRO A 539 -10.70 0.63 -22.02
CA PRO A 539 -9.26 0.55 -22.09
C PRO A 539 -8.76 0.28 -23.51
N LYS A 540 -7.56 0.79 -23.81
CA LYS A 540 -6.74 0.35 -24.95
C LYS A 540 -5.42 -0.16 -24.41
N PHE A 541 -5.06 -1.40 -24.75
CA PHE A 541 -3.84 -2.04 -24.26
C PHE A 541 -2.75 -2.02 -25.33
N LYS A 542 -1.50 -1.82 -24.90
CA LYS A 542 -0.33 -1.85 -25.79
C LYS A 542 0.01 -3.26 -26.30
N SER A 543 -0.45 -4.29 -25.61
CA SER A 543 -0.18 -5.69 -25.95
C SER A 543 -1.25 -6.61 -25.34
N GLU A 544 -1.33 -7.83 -25.87
CA GLU A 544 -2.19 -8.88 -25.34
C GLU A 544 -1.78 -9.31 -23.91
N ALA A 545 -0.47 -9.31 -23.61
CA ALA A 545 0.02 -9.56 -22.24
C ALA A 545 -0.51 -8.52 -21.24
N ASN A 546 -0.54 -7.24 -21.64
CA ASN A 546 -1.09 -6.16 -20.82
C ASN A 546 -2.60 -6.30 -20.64
N ARG A 547 -3.34 -6.73 -21.68
CA ARG A 547 -4.78 -7.03 -21.58
C ARG A 547 -5.04 -8.17 -20.58
N LYS A 548 -4.27 -9.27 -20.69
CA LYS A 548 -4.38 -10.42 -19.79
C LYS A 548 -4.09 -10.02 -18.34
N LEU A 549 -2.99 -9.30 -18.10
CA LEU A 549 -2.65 -8.80 -16.76
C LEU A 549 -3.74 -7.88 -16.23
N TYR A 550 -4.25 -6.94 -17.02
CA TYR A 550 -5.30 -6.03 -16.57
C TYR A 550 -6.59 -6.75 -16.17
N SER A 551 -6.88 -7.89 -16.81
CA SER A 551 -8.07 -8.71 -16.55
C SER A 551 -7.96 -9.57 -15.28
N MET A 552 -6.80 -9.60 -14.62
CA MET A 552 -6.58 -10.30 -13.36
C MET A 552 -6.97 -9.42 -12.17
N TYR A 553 -7.34 -10.00 -11.03
CA TYR A 553 -7.36 -9.26 -9.77
C TYR A 553 -5.94 -8.88 -9.38
N LEU A 554 -5.66 -7.57 -9.25
CA LEU A 554 -4.34 -7.04 -8.90
C LEU A 554 -4.24 -6.64 -7.42
N LEU A 555 -5.39 -6.55 -6.74
CA LEU A 555 -5.52 -6.08 -5.37
C LEU A 555 -6.02 -7.20 -4.47
N GLU A 556 -5.57 -7.18 -3.23
CA GLU A 556 -5.89 -8.19 -2.21
C GLU A 556 -7.30 -8.05 -1.61
N LYS A 557 -7.96 -6.90 -1.84
CA LYS A 557 -9.30 -6.53 -1.34
C LYS A 557 -9.98 -5.50 -2.22
#